data_AF-A0A168MGT1-F1
#
_entry.id   AF-A0A168MGT1-F1
#
_cell.length_a   1.000
_cell.length_b   1.000
_cell.length_c   1.000
_cell.angle_alpha   90.00
_cell.angle_beta   90.00
_cell.angle_gamma   90.00
#
_symmetry.space_group_name_H-M   'P 1'
#
loop_
_entity.id
_entity.type
_entity.pdbx_description
1 polymer ?
#
loop_
_entity_poly.entity_id
_entity_poly.type
_entity_poly.pdbx_seq_one_letter_code
_entity_poly.pdbx_strand_id
1 'polypeptide(L)'
;MNDHNLPTLQQILERKTQPPLCLYNYYVVMRDRLYMEEVLDFYLDVQHHEQLWRRYTRSPSGDNQQAVINSAQHLLKHYLAPSAAKELTQLPVALKHTIRTDMERNHRVDPAVFNQAKNYLFELMQRQAYPKFLRVKVWGNVTLWQQLGRMAVGLVALLVALATGLSLIFLGYPTWGVRCWVFLPFWIGVFNLSVFLTGLDPLWVLLFDISETTPFRFNKIKQSQVKRILWSRSVWVMAISLTITS
;
A
#
# COMPACT_ATOMS: atom_id res chain seq x y z
N MET A 1 -18.30 -13.89 1.86
CA MET A 1 -16.91 -14.28 1.53
C MET A 1 -16.18 -14.42 2.85
N ASN A 2 -15.67 -15.61 3.21
CA ASN A 2 -14.94 -15.80 4.46
C ASN A 2 -13.59 -15.09 4.38
N ASP A 3 -13.42 -13.99 5.13
CA ASP A 3 -12.17 -13.23 5.29
C ASP A 3 -11.04 -14.03 5.98
N HIS A 4 -11.30 -15.26 6.43
CA HIS A 4 -10.36 -16.13 7.18
C HIS A 4 -9.10 -16.57 6.42
N ASN A 5 -8.95 -16.14 5.17
CA ASN A 5 -7.93 -16.63 4.27
C ASN A 5 -6.87 -15.57 3.93
N LEU A 6 -7.16 -14.28 4.13
CA LEU A 6 -6.18 -13.22 3.94
C LEU A 6 -5.08 -13.32 5.00
N PRO A 7 -3.84 -12.90 4.68
CA PRO A 7 -2.76 -12.96 5.66
C PRO A 7 -3.07 -12.12 6.90
N THR A 8 -2.34 -12.34 8.00
CA THR A 8 -2.42 -11.45 9.17
C THR A 8 -1.35 -10.34 9.06
N LEU A 9 -1.53 -9.25 9.80
CA LEU A 9 -0.49 -8.22 9.91
C LEU A 9 0.84 -8.84 10.37
N GLN A 10 0.79 -9.74 11.34
CA GLN A 10 1.97 -10.44 11.82
C GLN A 10 2.70 -11.21 10.70
N GLN A 11 1.98 -11.95 9.85
CA GLN A 11 2.59 -12.65 8.72
C GLN A 11 3.28 -11.69 7.73
N ILE A 12 2.72 -10.51 7.53
CA ILE A 12 3.32 -9.46 6.67
C ILE A 12 4.61 -8.94 7.31
N LEU A 13 4.59 -8.59 8.60
CA LEU A 13 5.75 -8.09 9.33
C LEU A 13 6.87 -9.13 9.40
N GLU A 14 6.52 -10.42 9.51
CA GLU A 14 7.45 -11.55 9.47
C GLU A 14 7.93 -11.93 8.06
N ARG A 15 7.53 -11.18 7.02
CA ARG A 15 7.88 -11.42 5.62
C ARG A 15 7.47 -12.80 5.10
N LYS A 16 6.38 -13.37 5.64
CA LYS A 16 5.82 -14.67 5.24
C LYS A 16 4.81 -14.59 4.09
N THR A 17 4.64 -13.41 3.51
CA THR A 17 3.62 -13.13 2.49
C THR A 17 4.23 -12.65 1.18
N GLN A 18 3.44 -12.71 0.10
CA GLN A 18 3.89 -12.35 -1.24
C GLN A 18 3.15 -11.12 -1.78
N PRO A 19 3.70 -10.41 -2.79
CA PRO A 19 3.02 -9.29 -3.42
C PRO A 19 1.62 -9.68 -3.95
N PRO A 20 0.62 -8.81 -3.83
CA PRO A 20 0.71 -7.41 -3.40
C PRO A 20 0.63 -7.21 -1.87
N LEU A 21 0.45 -8.27 -1.07
CA LEU A 21 0.28 -8.19 0.39
C LEU A 21 1.59 -8.47 1.15
N CYS A 22 2.68 -7.80 0.79
CA CYS A 22 4.01 -7.98 1.41
C CYS A 22 4.46 -6.75 2.23
N LEU A 23 5.48 -6.93 3.07
CA LEU A 23 6.04 -5.87 3.94
C LEU A 23 6.42 -4.60 3.15
N TYR A 24 7.04 -4.75 1.98
CA TYR A 24 7.40 -3.63 1.13
C TYR A 24 6.17 -2.79 0.71
N ASN A 25 5.12 -3.44 0.23
CA ASN A 25 3.90 -2.74 -0.16
C ASN A 25 3.16 -2.15 1.05
N TYR A 26 3.24 -2.80 2.21
CA TYR A 26 2.70 -2.27 3.46
C TYR A 26 3.41 -0.98 3.86
N TYR A 27 4.74 -0.97 3.82
CA TYR A 27 5.56 0.22 4.04
C TYR A 27 5.20 1.36 3.09
N VAL A 28 5.08 1.08 1.78
CA VAL A 28 4.67 2.09 0.79
C VAL A 28 3.32 2.71 1.13
N VAL A 29 2.34 1.91 1.58
CA VAL A 29 1.03 2.45 1.99
C VAL A 29 1.13 3.25 3.28
N MET A 30 1.90 2.79 4.27
CA MET A 30 2.08 3.55 5.51
C MET A 30 2.72 4.91 5.26
N ARG A 31 3.71 4.99 4.38
CA ARG A 31 4.40 6.22 3.99
C ARG A 31 3.53 7.13 3.11
N ASP A 32 3.07 6.63 1.96
CA ASP A 32 2.48 7.48 0.92
C ASP A 32 0.98 7.79 1.14
N ARG A 33 0.29 7.01 1.99
CA ARG A 33 -1.16 7.14 2.19
C ARG A 33 -1.55 7.48 3.61
N LEU A 34 -0.82 6.96 4.58
CA LEU A 34 -1.19 7.10 6.00
C LEU A 34 -0.29 8.08 6.74
N TYR A 35 0.90 8.39 6.23
CA TYR A 35 1.89 9.25 6.87
C TYR A 35 2.18 8.79 8.30
N MET A 36 2.44 7.49 8.46
CA MET A 36 2.77 6.84 9.73
C MET A 36 3.94 5.87 9.58
N GLU A 37 4.84 6.10 8.62
CA GLU A 37 6.00 5.24 8.37
C GLU A 37 6.89 5.07 9.61
N GLU A 38 6.98 6.08 10.47
CA GLU A 38 7.76 6.08 11.71
C GLU A 38 7.29 5.00 12.68
N VAL A 39 6.00 4.67 12.67
CA VAL A 39 5.43 3.60 13.50
C VAL A 39 5.96 2.23 13.07
N LEU A 40 6.00 1.99 11.77
CA LEU A 40 6.51 0.73 11.21
C LEU A 40 8.03 0.65 11.34
N ASP A 41 8.73 1.76 11.07
CA ASP A 41 10.18 1.85 11.22
C ASP A 41 10.60 1.54 12.65
N PHE A 42 9.96 2.16 13.65
CA PHE A 42 10.23 1.86 15.06
C PHE A 42 9.98 0.38 15.39
N TYR A 43 8.85 -0.18 14.93
CA TYR A 43 8.54 -1.58 15.19
C TYR A 43 9.63 -2.52 14.63
N LEU A 44 10.09 -2.27 13.40
CA LEU A 44 11.15 -3.06 12.76
C LEU A 44 12.52 -2.84 13.42
N ASP A 45 12.83 -1.61 13.84
CA ASP A 45 14.07 -1.28 14.53
C ASP A 45 14.14 -1.95 15.92
N VAL A 46 13.01 -2.03 16.65
CA VAL A 46 12.94 -2.80 17.90
C VAL A 46 13.12 -4.30 17.64
N GLN A 47 12.55 -4.85 16.57
CA GLN A 47 12.81 -6.25 16.19
C GLN A 47 14.29 -6.49 15.85
N HIS A 48 14.94 -5.53 15.19
CA HIS A 48 16.38 -5.60 14.93
C HIS A 48 17.18 -5.53 16.24
N HIS A 49 16.81 -4.64 17.15
CA HIS A 49 17.40 -4.53 18.48
C HIS A 49 17.29 -5.83 19.28
N GLU A 50 16.13 -6.51 19.24
CA GLU A 50 15.94 -7.84 19.83
C GLU A 50 16.93 -8.89 19.26
N GLN A 51 17.22 -8.83 17.96
CA GLN A 51 18.19 -9.74 17.33
C GLN A 51 19.62 -9.43 17.79
N LEU A 52 19.99 -8.16 17.90
CA LEU A 52 21.29 -7.74 18.44
C LEU A 52 21.45 -8.19 19.89
N TRP A 53 20.42 -7.99 20.71
CA TRP A 53 20.40 -8.46 22.10
C TRP A 53 20.59 -9.97 22.20
N ARG A 54 19.87 -10.76 21.40
CA ARG A 54 20.04 -12.23 21.35
C ARG A 54 21.46 -12.66 20.96
N ARG A 55 22.12 -11.92 20.07
CA ARG A 55 23.51 -12.19 19.69
C ARG A 55 24.46 -11.88 20.84
N TYR A 56 24.26 -10.73 21.49
CA TYR A 56 25.04 -10.32 22.66
C TYR A 56 24.89 -11.31 23.83
N THR A 57 23.68 -11.76 24.16
CA THR A 57 23.48 -12.72 25.26
C THR A 57 24.07 -14.09 24.97
N ARG A 58 24.12 -14.50 23.69
CA ARG A 58 24.74 -15.76 23.27
C ARG A 58 26.27 -15.68 23.24
N SER A 59 26.83 -14.53 22.88
CA SER A 59 28.27 -14.29 22.76
C SER A 59 28.57 -12.86 23.20
N PRO A 60 28.86 -12.63 24.49
CA PRO A 60 29.18 -11.31 24.99
C PRO A 60 30.58 -10.92 24.50
N SER A 61 30.64 -9.92 23.63
CA SER A 61 31.85 -9.27 23.15
C SER A 61 31.69 -7.75 23.21
N GLY A 62 32.79 -7.01 23.29
CA GLY A 62 32.76 -5.54 23.30
C GLY A 62 32.01 -4.98 22.08
N ASP A 63 32.24 -5.56 20.90
CA ASP A 63 31.57 -5.17 19.66
C ASP A 63 30.05 -5.41 19.71
N ASN A 64 29.62 -6.57 20.22
CA ASN A 64 28.20 -6.90 20.35
C ASN A 64 27.51 -6.01 21.38
N GLN A 65 28.19 -5.71 22.49
CA GLN A 65 27.69 -4.77 23.50
C GLN A 65 27.51 -3.37 22.92
N GLN A 66 28.51 -2.88 22.18
CA GLN A 66 28.44 -1.57 21.55
C GLN A 66 27.31 -1.50 20.51
N ALA A 67 27.10 -2.57 19.73
CA ALA A 67 26.00 -2.64 18.77
C ALA A 67 24.62 -2.52 19.44
N VAL A 68 24.41 -3.20 20.57
CA VAL A 68 23.18 -3.11 21.36
C VAL A 68 22.98 -1.68 21.90
N ILE A 69 24.03 -1.08 22.48
CA ILE A 69 23.98 0.29 23.03
C ILE A 69 23.67 1.30 21.91
N ASN A 70 24.36 1.20 20.78
CA ASN A 70 24.14 2.09 19.63
C ASN A 70 22.71 2.00 19.11
N SER A 71 22.17 0.77 19.00
CA SER A 71 20.80 0.53 18.57
C SER A 71 19.78 1.12 19.55
N ALA A 72 19.98 0.93 20.86
CA ALA A 72 19.12 1.50 21.90
C ALA A 72 19.14 3.04 21.86
N GLN A 73 20.33 3.64 21.77
CA GLN A 73 20.48 5.10 21.65
C GLN A 73 19.84 5.64 20.37
N HIS A 74 19.96 4.93 19.25
CA HIS A 74 19.29 5.29 18.01
C HIS A 74 17.77 5.33 18.19
N LEU A 75 17.19 4.27 18.78
CA LEU A 75 15.76 4.17 19.06
C LEU A 75 15.26 5.34 19.94
N LEU A 76 15.99 5.64 21.01
CA LEU A 76 15.66 6.74 21.92
C LEU A 76 15.69 8.10 21.21
N LYS A 77 16.78 8.40 20.50
CA LYS A 77 17.01 9.72 19.88
C LYS A 77 16.09 10.00 18.69
N HIS A 78 15.77 8.99 17.88
CA HIS A 78 15.02 9.20 16.64
C HIS A 78 13.51 9.13 16.84
N TYR A 79 13.02 8.31 17.78
CA TYR A 79 11.59 8.03 17.91
C TYR A 79 10.95 8.53 19.21
N LEU A 80 11.74 8.64 20.30
CA LEU A 80 11.22 8.93 21.64
C LEU A 80 11.64 10.30 22.18
N ALA A 81 12.62 10.95 21.54
CA ALA A 81 13.00 12.31 21.89
C ALA A 81 11.95 13.33 21.39
N PRO A 82 11.64 14.36 22.19
CA PRO A 82 10.71 15.41 21.79
C PRO A 82 11.30 16.17 20.61
N SER A 83 10.43 16.49 19.64
CA SER A 83 10.79 17.20 18.41
C SER A 83 11.78 16.45 17.51
N ALA A 84 11.94 15.14 17.70
CA ALA A 84 12.68 14.31 16.75
C ALA A 84 11.94 14.26 15.41
N ALA A 85 12.67 14.21 14.30
CA ALA A 85 12.08 14.16 12.96
C ALA A 85 11.16 12.94 12.75
N LYS A 86 11.40 11.84 13.47
CA LYS A 86 10.57 10.63 13.50
C LYS A 86 9.90 10.41 14.85
N GLU A 87 9.63 11.48 15.60
CA GLU A 87 8.98 11.35 16.91
C GLU A 87 7.65 10.59 16.77
N LEU A 88 7.47 9.56 17.60
CA LEU A 88 6.23 8.80 17.68
C LEU A 88 5.15 9.64 18.37
N THR A 89 4.42 10.42 17.57
CA THR A 89 3.31 11.25 18.03
C THR A 89 2.11 10.41 18.47
N GLN A 90 1.94 9.21 17.91
CA GLN A 90 0.83 8.30 18.18
C GLN A 90 0.98 7.57 19.53
N LEU A 91 2.18 7.57 20.12
CA LEU A 91 2.47 6.86 21.37
C LEU A 91 2.10 7.73 22.58
N PRO A 92 1.44 7.18 23.63
CA PRO A 92 1.10 7.95 24.82
C PRO A 92 2.34 8.58 25.49
N VAL A 93 2.24 9.85 25.89
CA VAL A 93 3.35 10.60 26.50
C VAL A 93 3.90 9.91 27.75
N ALA A 94 3.02 9.34 28.58
CA ALA A 94 3.42 8.58 29.76
C ALA A 94 4.34 7.41 29.40
N LEU A 95 4.06 6.69 28.31
CA LEU A 95 4.86 5.56 27.86
C LEU A 95 6.23 6.01 27.34
N LYS A 96 6.27 7.09 26.54
CA LYS A 96 7.52 7.70 26.07
C LYS A 96 8.40 8.12 27.25
N HIS A 97 7.81 8.76 28.25
CA HIS A 97 8.51 9.20 29.45
C HIS A 97 9.07 8.03 30.26
N THR A 98 8.31 6.95 30.46
CA THR A 98 8.78 5.75 31.17
C THR A 98 9.97 5.12 30.48
N ILE A 99 9.89 4.87 29.16
CA ILE A 99 10.99 4.30 28.39
C ILE A 99 12.23 5.20 28.46
N ARG A 100 12.04 6.51 28.26
CA ARG A 100 13.13 7.48 28.32
C ARG A 100 13.82 7.49 29.69
N THR A 101 13.04 7.50 30.77
CA THR A 101 13.56 7.51 32.14
C THR A 101 14.36 6.23 32.42
N ASP A 102 13.85 5.07 32.02
CA ASP A 102 14.52 3.78 32.20
C ASP A 102 15.85 3.71 31.43
N MET A 103 15.90 4.28 30.23
CA MET A 103 17.11 4.29 29.41
C MET A 103 18.14 5.34 29.87
N GLU A 104 17.69 6.54 30.23
CA GLU A 104 18.58 7.64 30.63
C GLU A 104 19.13 7.48 32.04
N ARG A 105 18.29 7.05 33.00
CA ARG A 105 18.70 6.92 34.41
C ARG A 105 19.24 5.54 34.75
N ASN A 106 18.55 4.49 34.31
CA ASN A 106 18.90 3.12 34.69
C ASN A 106 19.82 2.45 33.65
N HIS A 107 20.16 3.16 32.57
CA HIS A 107 20.99 2.64 31.46
C HIS A 107 20.51 1.28 30.93
N ARG A 108 19.20 1.00 31.02
CA ARG A 108 18.62 -0.23 30.48
C ARG A 108 18.65 -0.20 28.95
N VAL A 109 19.31 -1.21 28.38
CA VAL A 109 19.41 -1.44 26.93
C VAL A 109 18.81 -2.78 26.53
N ASP A 110 18.08 -3.43 27.43
CA ASP A 110 17.39 -4.67 27.12
C ASP A 110 16.11 -4.38 26.29
N PRO A 111 15.75 -5.26 25.34
CA PRO A 111 14.58 -5.04 24.50
C PRO A 111 13.25 -4.98 25.26
N ALA A 112 13.19 -5.53 26.48
CA ALA A 112 11.94 -5.60 27.22
C ALA A 112 11.41 -4.21 27.62
N VAL A 113 12.28 -3.20 27.67
CA VAL A 113 11.88 -1.79 27.86
C VAL A 113 10.91 -1.34 26.75
N PHE A 114 11.06 -1.84 25.53
CA PHE A 114 10.24 -1.44 24.39
C PHE A 114 8.97 -2.28 24.19
N ASN A 115 8.78 -3.36 24.95
CA ASN A 115 7.69 -4.31 24.73
C ASN A 115 6.31 -3.66 24.76
N GLN A 116 6.06 -2.78 25.74
CA GLN A 116 4.77 -2.11 25.87
C GLN A 116 4.51 -1.16 24.69
N ALA A 117 5.54 -0.43 24.23
CA ALA A 117 5.43 0.44 23.05
C ALA A 117 5.19 -0.38 21.78
N LYS A 118 5.96 -1.45 21.60
CA LYS A 118 5.86 -2.35 20.45
C LYS A 118 4.46 -2.97 20.35
N ASN A 119 3.91 -3.46 21.46
CA ASN A 119 2.55 -4.03 21.48
C ASN A 119 1.48 -2.98 21.18
N TYR A 120 1.59 -1.80 21.79
CA TYR A 120 0.67 -0.69 21.51
C TYR A 120 0.67 -0.30 20.03
N LEU A 121 1.86 -0.15 19.43
CA LEU A 121 1.99 0.22 18.02
C LEU A 121 1.57 -0.90 17.07
N PHE A 122 1.78 -2.17 17.45
CA PHE A 122 1.23 -3.30 16.70
C PHE A 122 -0.30 -3.25 16.67
N GLU A 123 -0.94 -3.03 17.82
CA GLU A 123 -2.39 -2.86 17.88
C GLU A 123 -2.87 -1.65 17.09
N LEU A 124 -2.16 -0.53 17.16
CA LEU A 124 -2.42 0.67 16.38
C LEU A 124 -2.39 0.37 14.87
N MET A 125 -1.31 -0.26 14.40
CA MET A 125 -1.17 -0.68 13.00
C MET A 125 -2.28 -1.65 12.60
N GLN A 126 -2.63 -2.62 13.45
CA GLN A 126 -3.67 -3.60 13.18
C GLN A 126 -5.06 -2.98 13.10
N ARG A 127 -5.36 -2.00 13.96
CA ARG A 127 -6.68 -1.34 13.98
C ARG A 127 -6.82 -0.28 12.89
N GLN A 128 -5.78 0.51 12.64
CA GLN A 128 -5.90 1.71 11.79
C GLN A 128 -5.33 1.53 10.38
N ALA A 129 -4.15 0.92 10.25
CA ALA A 129 -3.42 0.84 8.98
C ALA A 129 -3.77 -0.42 8.19
N TYR A 130 -3.86 -1.56 8.87
CA TYR A 130 -4.02 -2.86 8.23
C TYR A 130 -5.31 -3.00 7.40
N PRO A 131 -6.50 -2.58 7.87
CA PRO A 131 -7.73 -2.66 7.07
C PRO A 131 -7.68 -1.75 5.83
N LYS A 132 -7.06 -0.57 5.95
CA LYS A 132 -6.87 0.36 4.82
C LYS A 132 -5.92 -0.22 3.79
N PHE A 133 -4.83 -0.85 4.24
CA PHE A 133 -3.89 -1.55 3.37
C PHE A 133 -4.57 -2.66 2.55
N LEU A 134 -5.34 -3.52 3.23
CA LEU A 134 -6.12 -4.57 2.55
C LEU A 134 -7.09 -3.96 1.55
N ARG A 135 -7.82 -2.90 1.93
CA ARG A 135 -8.76 -2.23 1.02
C ARG A 135 -8.07 -1.78 -0.27
N VAL A 136 -6.91 -1.13 -0.16
CA VAL A 136 -6.17 -0.61 -1.32
C VAL A 136 -5.58 -1.73 -2.18
N LYS A 137 -5.02 -2.78 -1.57
CA LYS A 137 -4.24 -3.80 -2.31
C LYS A 137 -5.02 -5.06 -2.70
N VAL A 138 -6.15 -5.35 -2.05
CA VAL A 138 -7.03 -6.48 -2.41
C VAL A 138 -8.06 -6.06 -3.46
N TRP A 139 -8.53 -4.81 -3.41
CA TRP A 139 -9.63 -4.34 -4.26
C TRP A 139 -9.20 -3.42 -5.39
N GLY A 140 -7.93 -3.04 -5.47
CA GLY A 140 -7.40 -2.22 -6.55
C GLY A 140 -6.03 -2.70 -7.00
N ASN A 141 -5.71 -2.47 -8.27
CA ASN A 141 -4.37 -2.68 -8.82
C ASN A 141 -3.77 -1.39 -9.38
N VAL A 142 -4.46 -0.25 -9.23
CA VAL A 142 -4.06 1.05 -9.76
C VAL A 142 -3.96 2.06 -8.63
N THR A 143 -2.92 2.90 -8.64
CA THR A 143 -2.75 4.00 -7.69
C THR A 143 -3.71 5.15 -7.97
N LEU A 144 -4.02 5.95 -6.95
CA LEU A 144 -4.87 7.15 -7.10
C LEU A 144 -4.41 8.09 -8.22
N TRP A 145 -3.10 8.30 -8.39
CA TRP A 145 -2.59 9.18 -9.43
C TRP A 145 -2.88 8.66 -10.84
N GLN A 146 -2.72 7.36 -11.06
CA GLN A 146 -3.17 6.74 -12.30
C GLN A 146 -4.68 6.82 -12.45
N GLN A 147 -5.46 6.58 -11.40
CA GLN A 147 -6.93 6.70 -11.48
C GLN A 147 -7.35 8.11 -11.94
N LEU A 148 -6.75 9.16 -11.37
CA LEU A 148 -7.00 10.55 -11.77
C LEU A 148 -6.55 10.83 -13.22
N GLY A 149 -5.40 10.30 -13.63
CA GLY A 149 -4.94 10.39 -15.02
C GLY A 149 -5.90 9.68 -16.00
N ARG A 150 -6.35 8.48 -15.65
CA ARG A 150 -7.36 7.70 -16.39
C ARG A 150 -8.68 8.47 -16.50
N MET A 151 -9.12 9.13 -15.43
CA MET A 151 -10.31 9.99 -15.46
C MET A 151 -10.18 11.10 -16.51
N ALA A 152 -9.06 11.83 -16.51
CA ALA A 152 -8.83 12.91 -17.47
C ALA A 152 -8.81 12.41 -18.92
N VAL A 153 -8.07 11.33 -19.18
CA VAL A 153 -8.03 10.68 -20.51
C VAL A 153 -9.41 10.20 -20.94
N GLY A 154 -10.17 9.61 -20.01
CA GLY A 154 -11.53 9.12 -20.27
C GLY A 154 -12.48 10.24 -20.69
N LEU A 155 -12.50 11.35 -19.96
CA LEU A 155 -13.35 12.50 -20.27
C LEU A 155 -13.00 13.15 -21.63
N VAL A 156 -11.71 13.31 -21.93
CA VAL A 156 -11.27 13.85 -23.23
C VAL A 156 -11.66 12.92 -24.38
N ALA A 157 -11.45 11.61 -24.22
CA ALA A 157 -11.81 10.62 -25.24
C ALA A 157 -13.33 10.60 -25.52
N LEU A 158 -14.17 10.69 -24.48
CA LEU A 158 -15.62 10.80 -24.64
C LEU A 158 -16.03 12.09 -25.36
N LEU A 159 -15.42 13.22 -25.02
CA LEU A 159 -15.70 14.49 -25.69
C LEU A 159 -15.36 14.42 -27.18
N VAL A 160 -14.19 13.87 -27.52
CA VAL A 160 -13.77 13.66 -28.92
C VAL A 160 -14.71 12.70 -29.64
N ALA A 161 -15.10 11.60 -29.01
CA ALA A 161 -16.02 10.63 -29.60
C ALA A 161 -17.40 11.25 -29.89
N LEU A 162 -17.96 11.97 -28.93
CA LEU A 162 -19.25 12.64 -29.08
C LEU A 162 -19.20 13.76 -30.14
N ALA A 163 -18.16 14.60 -30.11
CA ALA A 163 -17.98 15.66 -31.11
C ALA A 163 -17.83 15.09 -32.52
N THR A 164 -17.04 14.04 -32.70
CA THR A 164 -16.84 13.37 -33.99
C THR A 164 -18.12 12.68 -34.46
N GLY A 165 -18.81 11.96 -33.56
CA GLY A 165 -20.09 11.31 -33.87
C GLY A 165 -21.15 12.30 -34.31
N LEU A 166 -21.34 13.40 -33.58
CA LEU A 166 -22.27 14.47 -33.95
C LEU A 166 -21.87 15.14 -35.26
N SER A 167 -20.57 15.42 -35.46
CA SER A 167 -20.08 16.00 -36.71
C SER A 167 -20.40 15.11 -37.91
N LEU A 168 -20.15 13.80 -37.82
CA LEU A 168 -20.45 12.85 -38.90
C LEU A 168 -21.96 12.74 -39.20
N ILE A 169 -22.80 12.89 -38.18
CA ILE A 169 -24.26 12.93 -38.34
C ILE A 169 -24.66 14.23 -39.06
N PHE A 170 -24.18 15.39 -38.61
CA PHE A 170 -24.53 16.69 -39.20
C PHE A 170 -23.97 16.88 -40.61
N LEU A 171 -22.78 16.34 -40.92
CA LEU A 171 -22.21 16.34 -42.28
C LEU A 171 -22.90 15.35 -43.22
N GLY A 172 -23.87 14.56 -42.73
CA GLY A 172 -24.67 13.65 -43.57
C GLY A 172 -23.86 12.47 -44.12
N TYR A 173 -22.76 12.07 -43.48
CA TYR A 173 -21.86 11.04 -44.02
C TYR A 173 -22.56 9.66 -44.03
N PRO A 174 -22.76 9.00 -45.19
CA PRO A 174 -23.70 7.88 -45.34
C PRO A 174 -23.13 6.50 -44.97
N THR A 175 -21.81 6.34 -44.90
CA THR A 175 -21.18 5.01 -44.73
C THR A 175 -21.12 4.56 -43.27
N TRP A 176 -21.80 3.46 -42.95
CA TRP A 176 -21.74 2.77 -41.66
C TRP A 176 -20.28 2.52 -41.20
N GLY A 177 -19.39 2.15 -42.13
CA GLY A 177 -17.98 1.86 -41.81
C GLY A 177 -17.19 3.02 -41.19
N VAL A 178 -17.41 4.27 -41.61
CA VAL A 178 -16.72 5.45 -41.02
C VAL A 178 -17.28 5.77 -39.64
N ARG A 179 -18.59 5.63 -39.46
CA ARG A 179 -19.24 5.84 -38.16
C ARG A 179 -18.81 4.81 -37.12
N CYS A 180 -18.52 3.56 -37.54
CA CYS A 180 -18.01 2.52 -36.65
C CYS A 180 -16.70 2.90 -35.94
N TRP A 181 -15.86 3.74 -36.55
CA TRP A 181 -14.62 4.19 -35.92
C TRP A 181 -14.83 5.08 -34.69
N VAL A 182 -16.03 5.65 -34.50
CA VAL A 182 -16.39 6.45 -33.30
C VAL A 182 -16.54 5.57 -32.06
N PHE A 183 -16.88 4.29 -32.21
CA PHE A 183 -16.98 3.36 -31.07
C PHE A 183 -15.65 3.15 -30.37
N LEU A 184 -14.52 3.27 -31.08
CA LEU A 184 -13.19 3.08 -30.50
C LEU A 184 -12.83 4.16 -29.45
N PRO A 185 -12.83 5.47 -29.76
CA PRO A 185 -12.58 6.51 -28.76
C PRO A 185 -13.68 6.55 -27.68
N PHE A 186 -14.92 6.17 -28.02
CA PHE A 186 -15.99 6.04 -27.03
C PHE A 186 -15.68 4.93 -26.02
N TRP A 187 -15.31 3.73 -26.49
CA TRP A 187 -14.91 2.61 -25.63
C TRP A 187 -13.70 2.96 -24.78
N ILE A 188 -12.68 3.60 -25.36
CA ILE A 188 -11.51 4.09 -24.60
C ILE A 188 -11.97 5.02 -23.48
N GLY A 189 -12.91 5.92 -23.76
CA GLY A 189 -13.50 6.81 -22.77
C GLY A 189 -14.17 6.08 -21.62
N VAL A 190 -15.11 5.19 -21.94
CA VAL A 190 -15.85 4.36 -20.97
C VAL A 190 -14.92 3.47 -20.16
N PHE A 191 -13.95 2.83 -20.82
CA PHE A 191 -12.96 1.96 -20.19
C PHE A 191 -12.13 2.74 -19.16
N ASN A 192 -11.55 3.88 -19.53
CA ASN A 192 -10.71 4.66 -18.60
C ASN A 192 -11.52 5.22 -17.42
N LEU A 193 -12.78 5.62 -17.63
CA LEU A 193 -13.68 5.99 -16.52
C LEU A 193 -14.04 4.80 -15.63
N SER A 194 -14.26 3.63 -16.20
CA SER A 194 -14.50 2.40 -15.43
C SER A 194 -13.31 2.06 -14.53
N VAL A 195 -12.08 2.23 -15.05
CA VAL A 195 -10.84 2.07 -14.27
C VAL A 195 -10.76 3.10 -13.14
N PHE A 196 -11.10 4.37 -13.41
CA PHE A 196 -11.14 5.42 -12.38
C PHE A 196 -12.13 5.10 -11.25
N LEU A 197 -13.38 4.75 -11.59
CA LEU A 197 -14.44 4.51 -10.61
C LEU A 197 -14.18 3.27 -9.75
N THR A 198 -13.52 2.25 -10.31
CA THR A 198 -13.31 0.97 -9.63
C THR A 198 -11.92 0.84 -9.00
N GLY A 199 -10.95 1.66 -9.40
CA GLY A 199 -9.54 1.52 -9.04
C GLY A 199 -8.86 0.25 -9.56
N LEU A 200 -9.48 -0.39 -10.56
CA LEU A 200 -9.08 -1.67 -11.14
C LEU A 200 -8.89 -1.49 -12.64
N ASP A 201 -7.67 -1.74 -13.15
CA ASP A 201 -7.35 -1.82 -14.57
C ASP A 201 -7.44 -3.30 -15.01
N PRO A 202 -8.50 -3.68 -15.76
CA PRO A 202 -8.70 -5.06 -16.16
C PRO A 202 -7.61 -5.58 -17.10
N LEU A 203 -7.03 -4.73 -17.96
CA LEU A 203 -6.01 -5.17 -18.91
C LEU A 203 -4.73 -5.56 -18.16
N TRP A 204 -4.34 -4.76 -17.18
CA TRP A 204 -3.17 -5.06 -16.35
C TRP A 204 -3.32 -6.35 -15.53
N VAL A 205 -4.52 -6.62 -15.01
CA VAL A 205 -4.77 -7.87 -14.28
C VAL A 205 -4.84 -9.06 -15.23
N LEU A 206 -5.70 -9.00 -16.25
CA LEU A 206 -6.03 -10.16 -17.09
C LEU A 206 -4.88 -10.57 -18.01
N LEU A 207 -4.12 -9.61 -18.54
CA LEU A 207 -3.06 -9.89 -19.51
C LEU A 207 -1.69 -10.07 -18.87
N PHE A 208 -1.41 -9.35 -17.78
CA PHE A 208 -0.04 -9.26 -17.23
C PHE A 208 0.09 -9.73 -15.78
N ASP A 209 -1.02 -9.98 -15.06
CA ASP A 209 -1.03 -10.28 -13.63
C ASP A 209 -0.23 -9.25 -12.80
N ILE A 210 -0.36 -7.96 -13.12
CA ILE A 210 0.38 -6.88 -12.43
C ILE A 210 -0.51 -5.97 -11.59
N SER A 211 0.08 -5.47 -10.51
CA SER A 211 -0.49 -4.47 -9.62
C SER A 211 0.50 -3.35 -9.37
N GLU A 212 0.02 -2.12 -9.49
CA GLU A 212 0.80 -0.92 -9.29
C GLU A 212 1.06 -0.67 -7.79
N THR A 213 2.31 -0.38 -7.47
CA THR A 213 2.75 -0.14 -6.10
C THR A 213 2.88 1.35 -5.82
N THR A 214 3.68 2.03 -6.64
CA THR A 214 3.75 3.49 -6.78
C THR A 214 3.52 3.84 -8.25
N PRO A 215 3.23 5.11 -8.61
CA PRO A 215 2.95 5.47 -10.00
C PRO A 215 4.00 4.91 -10.97
N PHE A 216 3.55 4.14 -11.95
CA PHE A 216 4.34 3.44 -12.97
C PHE A 216 5.35 2.40 -12.46
N ARG A 217 5.26 1.97 -11.19
CA ARG A 217 6.04 0.85 -10.66
C ARG A 217 5.12 -0.32 -10.34
N PHE A 218 5.35 -1.42 -11.03
CA PHE A 218 4.49 -2.59 -10.99
C PHE A 218 5.12 -3.76 -10.25
N ASN A 219 4.28 -4.52 -9.56
CA ASN A 219 4.63 -5.78 -8.91
C ASN A 219 3.71 -6.89 -9.46
N LYS A 220 4.26 -8.09 -9.68
CA LYS A 220 3.44 -9.25 -10.05
C LYS A 220 2.54 -9.65 -8.89
N ILE A 221 1.29 -9.99 -9.20
CA ILE A 221 0.31 -10.49 -8.24
C ILE A 221 0.60 -11.97 -8.00
N LYS A 222 1.37 -12.27 -6.93
CA LYS A 222 1.74 -13.64 -6.57
C LYS A 222 0.79 -14.27 -5.56
N GLN A 223 0.14 -13.47 -4.71
CA GLN A 223 -0.84 -13.97 -3.74
C GLN A 223 -2.10 -14.49 -4.45
N SER A 224 -2.30 -15.81 -4.46
CA SER A 224 -3.35 -16.49 -5.24
C SER A 224 -4.78 -16.01 -4.94
N GLN A 225 -5.06 -15.68 -3.69
CA GLN A 225 -6.39 -15.20 -3.28
C GLN A 225 -6.68 -13.80 -3.82
N VAL A 226 -5.70 -12.89 -3.74
CA VAL A 226 -5.84 -11.53 -4.30
C VAL A 226 -5.97 -11.63 -5.81
N LYS A 227 -5.19 -12.51 -6.45
CA LYS A 227 -5.32 -12.81 -7.88
C LYS A 227 -6.74 -13.23 -8.23
N ARG A 228 -7.33 -14.18 -7.51
CA ARG A 228 -8.72 -14.63 -7.75
C ARG A 228 -9.75 -13.50 -7.65
N ILE A 229 -9.63 -12.65 -6.63
CA ILE A 229 -10.54 -11.51 -6.42
C ILE A 229 -10.40 -10.49 -7.55
N LEU A 230 -9.17 -10.06 -7.85
CA LEU A 230 -8.91 -9.07 -8.89
C LEU A 230 -9.29 -9.59 -10.27
N TRP A 231 -9.00 -10.85 -10.58
CA TRP A 231 -9.32 -11.46 -11.88
C TRP A 231 -10.83 -11.53 -12.10
N SER A 232 -11.59 -12.04 -11.13
CA SER A 232 -13.06 -12.10 -11.20
C SER A 232 -13.69 -10.72 -11.41
N ARG A 233 -13.25 -9.71 -10.65
CA ARG A 233 -13.75 -8.33 -10.81
C ARG A 233 -13.32 -7.71 -12.13
N SER A 234 -12.11 -8.01 -12.62
CA SER A 234 -11.60 -7.48 -13.88
C SER A 234 -12.43 -7.98 -15.07
N VAL A 235 -12.86 -9.25 -15.06
CA VAL A 235 -13.78 -9.78 -16.08
C VAL A 235 -15.10 -9.00 -16.08
N TRP A 236 -15.68 -8.75 -14.90
CA TRP A 236 -16.92 -7.96 -14.80
C TRP A 236 -16.75 -6.53 -15.29
N VAL A 237 -15.69 -5.84 -14.87
CA VAL A 237 -15.42 -4.46 -15.31
C VAL A 237 -15.19 -4.41 -16.82
N MET A 238 -14.47 -5.37 -17.39
CA MET A 238 -14.26 -5.46 -18.83
C MET A 238 -15.58 -5.69 -19.57
N ALA A 239 -16.38 -6.67 -19.13
CA ALA A 239 -17.68 -6.98 -19.73
C ALA A 239 -18.62 -5.76 -19.70
N ILE A 240 -18.72 -5.09 -18.54
CA ILE A 240 -19.54 -3.87 -18.39
C ILE A 240 -19.07 -2.77 -19.35
N SER A 241 -17.76 -2.53 -19.45
CA SER A 241 -17.22 -1.50 -20.34
C SER A 241 -17.55 -1.76 -21.82
N LEU A 242 -17.55 -3.03 -22.24
CA LEU A 242 -17.92 -3.43 -23.59
C LEU A 242 -19.44 -3.29 -23.79
N THR A 243 -20.27 -3.74 -22.86
CA THR A 243 -21.74 -3.63 -22.98
C THR A 243 -22.25 -2.19 -23.01
N ILE A 244 -21.55 -1.25 -22.36
CA ILE A 244 -21.90 0.18 -22.42
C ILE A 244 -21.58 0.78 -23.81
N THR A 245 -20.64 0.17 -24.54
CA THR A 245 -20.17 0.69 -25.83
C THR A 245 -20.86 0.02 -27.03
N SER A 246 -21.32 -1.23 -26.88
CA SER A 246 -22.11 -1.96 -27.87
C SER A 246 -23.51 -1.39 -28.05
#